data_AF-A0A0W8GAJ0-F1
#
_entry.id   AF-A0A0W8GAJ0-F1
#
_cell.length_a   1.000
_cell.length_b   1.000
_cell.length_c   1.000
_cell.angle_alpha   90.00
_cell.angle_beta   90.00
_cell.angle_gamma   90.00
#
_symmetry.space_group_name_H-M   'P 1'
#
loop_
_entity.id
_entity.type
_entity.pdbx_description
1 polymer ?
#
loop_
_entity_poly.entity_id
_entity_poly.type
_entity_poly.pdbx_seq_one_letter_code
_entity_poly.pdbx_strand_id
1 'polypeptide(L)'
;MASGGKISILIMRDDAGVRRMRLSPFWIQTGLWAVVFLILAAVFFAAGAMYYRGIVAESEHTAQEARRLAADASERLRRLDEIEGVLRAKDLTELQTLLGSYNPDAAAWWKPAVETPASASATPDKAETTAAKIDLRKLLDKVDLNQAGVDNFKSKVENGKLAVSFDLSNLSPQTALAGKAELLILTNDGVLHPLKSEKDELTFQIQRFKQVAVHLALPQGVNPADIYGLRITIADPAGKIIYNSVNPVERP
;
A
#
# COMPACT_ATOMS: atom_id res chain seq x y z
N MET A 1 -43.02 25.17 -38.22
CA MET A 1 -43.40 26.40 -38.94
C MET A 1 -43.97 27.37 -37.91
N ALA A 2 -43.19 28.35 -37.46
CA ALA A 2 -43.64 29.31 -36.46
C ALA A 2 -44.06 30.61 -37.16
N SER A 3 -45.32 31.00 -36.99
CA SER A 3 -45.90 32.23 -37.51
C SER A 3 -45.10 33.45 -37.04
N GLY A 4 -44.59 34.25 -37.97
CA GLY A 4 -43.82 35.47 -37.71
C GLY A 4 -44.68 36.61 -37.13
N GLY A 5 -45.17 36.46 -35.90
CA GLY A 5 -45.83 37.53 -35.17
C GLY A 5 -44.81 38.54 -34.66
N LYS A 6 -44.95 39.83 -34.99
CA LYS A 6 -44.09 40.90 -34.48
C LYS A 6 -44.69 41.42 -33.17
N ILE A 7 -43.90 41.46 -32.10
CA ILE A 7 -44.34 41.99 -30.80
C ILE A 7 -44.13 43.51 -30.83
N SER A 8 -45.20 44.27 -30.59
CA SER A 8 -45.19 45.74 -30.54
C SER A 8 -45.28 46.19 -29.09
N ILE A 9 -44.17 46.64 -28.52
CA ILE A 9 -44.14 47.17 -27.15
C ILE A 9 -44.24 48.69 -27.23
N LEU A 10 -45.28 49.25 -26.63
CA LEU A 10 -45.48 50.69 -26.48
C LEU A 10 -45.07 51.08 -25.07
N ILE A 11 -43.99 51.86 -24.95
CA ILE A 11 -43.55 52.38 -23.65
C ILE A 11 -44.01 53.84 -23.58
N MET A 12 -44.95 54.11 -22.67
CA MET A 12 -45.36 55.46 -22.31
C MET A 12 -44.68 55.83 -21.00
N ARG A 13 -44.00 56.98 -20.98
CA ARG A 13 -43.41 57.57 -19.77
C ARG A 13 -43.96 59.00 -19.70
N ASP A 14 -44.51 59.39 -18.56
CA ASP A 14 -45.37 60.59 -18.42
C ASP A 14 -44.77 61.89 -18.96
N ASP A 15 -43.44 62.04 -18.97
CA ASP A 15 -42.75 63.23 -19.48
C ASP A 15 -41.77 62.98 -20.65
N ALA A 16 -41.81 61.81 -21.30
CA ALA A 16 -40.88 61.51 -22.40
C ALA A 16 -41.58 60.93 -23.63
N GLY A 17 -41.13 61.37 -24.81
CA GLY A 17 -41.70 60.98 -26.10
C GLY A 17 -41.88 59.47 -26.27
N VAL A 18 -43.04 59.10 -26.82
CA VAL A 18 -43.45 57.70 -27.03
C VAL A 18 -42.49 57.00 -27.99
N ARG A 19 -41.74 56.02 -27.48
CA ARG A 19 -40.91 55.15 -28.33
C ARG A 19 -41.65 53.84 -28.61
N ARG A 20 -41.91 53.57 -29.89
CA ARG A 20 -42.41 52.28 -30.37
C ARG A 20 -41.22 51.39 -30.71
N MET A 21 -41.05 50.31 -29.96
CA MET A 21 -40.02 49.32 -30.26
C MET A 21 -40.67 48.06 -30.81
N ARG A 22 -40.34 47.71 -32.05
CA ARG A 22 -40.78 46.49 -32.71
C ARG A 22 -39.71 45.44 -32.49
N LEU A 23 -39.99 44.45 -31.65
CA LEU A 23 -39.06 43.36 -31.37
C LEU A 23 -39.62 42.08 -32.00
N SER A 24 -38.79 41.40 -32.80
CA SER A 24 -39.17 40.08 -33.29
C SER A 24 -39.02 39.05 -32.16
N PRO A 25 -39.90 38.05 -32.07
CA PRO A 25 -39.78 36.98 -31.06
C PRO A 25 -38.45 36.23 -31.19
N PHE A 26 -37.90 36.18 -32.40
CA PHE A 26 -36.62 35.58 -32.69
C PHE A 26 -35.50 36.19 -31.82
N TRP A 27 -35.36 37.52 -31.78
CA TRP A 27 -34.32 38.19 -30.98
C TRP A 27 -34.45 37.97 -29.48
N ILE A 28 -35.68 37.85 -28.97
CA ILE A 28 -35.92 37.52 -27.56
C ILE A 28 -35.47 36.08 -27.27
N GLN A 29 -35.82 35.13 -28.15
CA GLN A 29 -35.41 33.74 -28.01
C GLN A 29 -33.89 33.58 -28.13
N THR A 30 -33.25 34.25 -29.09
CA THR A 30 -31.78 34.20 -29.22
C THR A 30 -31.10 34.80 -27.99
N GLY A 31 -31.62 35.91 -27.47
CA GLY A 31 -31.13 36.52 -26.23
C GLY A 31 -31.26 35.57 -25.02
N LEU A 32 -32.40 34.91 -24.87
CA LEU A 32 -32.64 33.94 -23.80
C LEU A 32 -31.66 32.76 -23.88
N TRP A 33 -31.48 32.18 -25.08
CA TRP A 33 -30.53 31.10 -25.30
C TRP A 33 -29.08 31.53 -25.07
N ALA A 34 -28.72 32.75 -25.47
CA ALA A 34 -27.40 33.30 -25.22
C ALA A 34 -27.11 33.41 -23.71
N VAL A 35 -28.09 33.85 -22.90
CA VAL A 35 -27.96 33.92 -21.44
C VAL A 35 -27.79 32.52 -20.83
N VAL A 36 -28.61 31.55 -21.25
CA VAL A 36 -28.48 30.15 -20.78
C VAL A 36 -27.11 29.58 -21.14
N PHE A 37 -26.65 29.82 -22.37
CA PHE A 37 -25.32 29.40 -22.82
C PHE A 37 -24.21 30.04 -21.98
N LEU A 38 -24.32 31.33 -21.65
CA LEU A 38 -23.35 32.04 -20.81
C LEU A 38 -23.27 31.44 -19.39
N ILE A 39 -24.43 31.08 -18.81
CA ILE A 39 -24.48 30.43 -17.50
C ILE A 39 -23.80 29.06 -17.56
N LEU A 40 -24.10 28.24 -18.57
CA LEU A 40 -23.46 26.94 -18.75
C LEU A 40 -21.95 27.07 -18.96
N ALA A 41 -21.51 28.04 -19.76
CA ALA A 41 -20.09 28.30 -19.98
C ALA A 41 -19.38 28.72 -18.68
N ALA A 42 -20.01 29.57 -17.86
CA ALA A 42 -19.46 29.98 -16.57
C ALA A 42 -19.32 28.80 -15.60
N VAL A 43 -20.33 27.92 -15.52
CA VAL A 43 -20.28 26.70 -14.69
C VAL A 43 -19.17 25.76 -15.18
N PHE A 44 -19.08 25.54 -16.49
CA PHE A 44 -18.05 24.71 -17.09
C PHE A 44 -16.64 25.24 -16.80
N PHE A 45 -16.45 26.56 -16.95
CA PHE A 45 -15.16 27.21 -16.68
C PHE A 45 -14.79 27.15 -15.18
N ALA A 46 -15.75 27.34 -14.28
CA ALA A 46 -15.54 27.22 -12.84
C ALA A 46 -15.17 25.80 -12.41
N ALA A 47 -15.85 24.78 -12.96
CA ALA A 47 -15.53 23.38 -12.72
C ALA A 47 -14.12 23.02 -13.24
N GLY A 48 -13.79 23.48 -14.45
CA GLY A 48 -12.45 23.32 -15.01
C GLY A 48 -11.37 23.98 -14.13
N ALA A 49 -11.60 25.21 -13.67
CA ALA A 49 -10.66 25.90 -12.79
C ALA A 49 -10.45 25.19 -11.44
N MET A 50 -11.51 24.62 -10.84
CA MET A 50 -11.38 23.80 -9.63
C MET A 50 -10.58 22.53 -9.88
N TYR A 51 -10.84 21.83 -10.99
CA TYR A 51 -10.11 20.63 -11.36
C TYR A 51 -8.61 20.91 -11.58
N TYR A 52 -8.28 21.97 -12.33
CA TYR A 52 -6.90 22.40 -12.54
C TYR A 52 -6.21 22.78 -11.24
N ARG A 53 -6.89 23.49 -10.33
CA ARG A 53 -6.34 23.82 -9.01
C ARG A 53 -6.03 22.58 -8.18
N GLY A 54 -6.87 21.55 -8.24
CA GLY A 54 -6.61 20.27 -7.55
C GLY A 54 -5.33 19.59 -8.05
N ILE A 55 -5.15 19.50 -9.37
CA ILE A 55 -3.96 18.89 -9.97
C ILE A 55 -2.69 19.69 -9.65
N VAL A 56 -2.76 21.02 -9.74
CA VAL A 56 -1.61 21.88 -9.44
C VAL A 56 -1.22 21.79 -7.96
N ALA A 57 -2.20 21.74 -7.04
CA ALA A 57 -1.91 21.57 -5.61
C ALA A 57 -1.14 20.28 -5.31
N GLU A 58 -1.48 19.18 -5.97
CA GLU A 58 -0.77 17.90 -5.83
C GLU A 58 0.68 17.98 -6.34
N SER A 59 0.92 18.74 -7.41
CA SER A 59 2.27 19.01 -7.91
C SER A 59 3.11 19.87 -6.96
N GLU A 60 2.49 20.78 -6.22
CA GLU A 60 3.20 21.60 -5.23
C GLU A 60 3.61 20.79 -4.00
N HIS A 61 2.77 19.85 -3.56
CA HIS A 61 3.10 18.95 -2.45
C HIS A 61 4.30 18.05 -2.77
N THR A 62 4.31 17.42 -3.95
CA THR A 62 5.44 16.58 -4.39
C THR A 62 6.73 17.38 -4.56
N ALA A 63 6.65 18.61 -5.08
CA ALA A 63 7.80 19.52 -5.17
C ALA A 63 8.32 19.94 -3.78
N GLN A 64 7.44 20.13 -2.80
CA GLN A 64 7.83 20.44 -1.42
C GLN A 64 8.50 19.25 -0.74
N GLU A 65 8.00 18.03 -0.93
CA GLU A 65 8.61 16.81 -0.39
C GLU A 65 10.01 16.59 -0.96
N ALA A 66 10.20 16.76 -2.27
CA ALA A 66 11.51 16.68 -2.90
C ALA A 66 12.50 17.71 -2.31
N ARG A 67 12.03 18.94 -2.04
CA ARG A 67 12.85 19.98 -1.39
C ARG A 67 13.20 19.64 0.06
N ARG A 68 12.28 19.04 0.81
CA ARG A 68 12.52 18.59 2.20
C ARG A 68 13.58 17.49 2.24
N LEU A 69 13.46 16.48 1.37
CA LEU A 69 14.46 15.41 1.27
C LEU A 69 15.85 15.94 0.91
N ALA A 70 15.92 16.92 -0.01
CA ALA A 70 17.18 17.59 -0.34
C ALA A 70 17.77 18.36 0.85
N ALA A 71 16.93 19.07 1.62
CA ALA A 71 17.35 19.78 2.82
C ALA A 71 17.85 18.81 3.90
N ASP A 72 17.12 17.73 4.18
CA ASP A 72 17.51 16.69 5.16
C ASP A 72 18.83 16.01 4.77
N ALA A 73 19.03 15.72 3.48
CA ALA A 73 20.28 15.18 2.98
C ALA A 73 21.46 16.15 3.21
N SER A 74 21.25 17.44 2.95
CA SER A 74 22.27 18.48 3.19
C SER A 74 22.62 18.62 4.68
N GLU A 75 21.63 18.50 5.56
CA GLU A 75 21.85 18.59 7.00
C GLU A 75 22.60 17.37 7.53
N ARG A 76 22.29 16.16 7.02
CA ARG A 76 23.04 14.94 7.35
C ARG A 76 24.50 15.04 6.95
N LEU A 77 24.78 15.58 5.75
CA LEU A 77 26.15 15.81 5.30
C LEU A 77 26.88 16.79 6.23
N ARG A 78 26.20 17.87 6.64
CA ARG A 78 26.78 18.85 7.57
C ARG A 78 27.06 18.26 8.96
N ARG A 79 26.16 17.40 9.46
CA ARG A 79 26.36 16.68 10.73
C ARG A 79 27.50 15.67 10.64
N LEU A 80 27.66 15.00 9.50
CA LEU A 80 28.78 14.07 9.29
C LEU A 80 30.11 14.82 9.25
N ASP A 81 30.17 15.96 8.59
CA ASP A 81 31.36 16.84 8.57
C ASP A 81 31.71 17.36 9.97
N GLU A 82 30.71 17.72 10.77
CA GLU A 82 30.89 18.13 12.17
C GLU A 82 31.39 16.97 13.04
N ILE A 83 30.84 15.76 12.87
CA ILE A 83 31.28 14.56 13.58
C ILE A 83 32.71 14.18 13.17
N GLU A 84 33.06 14.28 11.88
CA GLU A 84 34.43 14.07 11.39
C GLU A 84 35.38 15.08 12.04
N GLY A 85 34.98 16.35 12.11
CA GLY A 85 35.74 17.39 12.81
C GLY A 85 35.98 17.04 14.28
N VAL A 86 34.95 16.59 15.00
CA VAL A 86 35.05 16.20 16.42
C VAL A 86 35.89 14.94 16.62
N LEU A 87 35.72 13.90 15.78
CA LEU A 87 36.54 12.70 15.84
C LEU A 87 38.01 13.06 15.58
N ARG A 88 38.30 13.83 14.53
CA ARG A 88 39.65 14.24 14.18
C ARG A 88 40.31 15.11 15.26
N ALA A 89 39.53 15.95 15.93
CA ALA A 89 40.01 16.78 17.04
C ALA A 89 40.25 15.98 18.33
N LYS A 90 39.45 14.94 18.61
CA LYS A 90 39.59 14.12 19.82
C LYS A 90 40.60 12.97 19.69
N ASP A 91 40.75 12.36 18.50
CA ASP A 91 41.49 11.12 18.32
C ASP A 91 43.02 11.25 18.46
N LEU A 92 43.64 12.38 18.08
CA LEU A 92 45.12 12.43 18.08
C LEU A 92 45.75 12.42 19.48
N THR A 93 45.06 12.93 20.50
CA THR A 93 45.60 13.00 21.87
C THR A 93 45.04 11.88 22.76
N GLU A 94 43.76 11.54 22.66
CA GLU A 94 43.19 10.41 23.41
C GLU A 94 43.57 9.05 22.83
N LEU A 95 43.68 8.85 21.50
CA LEU A 95 44.18 7.58 20.96
C LEU A 95 45.64 7.36 21.32
N GLN A 96 46.49 8.39 21.36
CA GLN A 96 47.89 8.19 21.75
C GLN A 96 48.00 7.77 23.24
N THR A 97 47.06 8.23 24.05
CA THR A 97 46.95 7.88 25.48
C THR A 97 46.32 6.49 25.68
N LEU A 98 45.31 6.12 24.88
CA LEU A 98 44.63 4.82 24.92
C LEU A 98 45.44 3.70 24.24
N LEU A 99 46.15 4.00 23.15
CA LEU A 99 47.05 3.08 22.44
C LEU A 99 48.33 2.81 23.25
N GLY A 100 48.77 3.76 24.07
CA GLY A 100 49.79 3.53 25.10
C GLY A 100 49.33 2.63 26.26
N SER A 101 48.01 2.43 26.42
CA SER A 101 47.40 1.62 27.48
C SER A 101 46.82 0.27 27.01
N TYR A 102 46.85 -0.02 25.70
CA TYR A 102 46.27 -1.25 25.15
C TYR A 102 47.28 -2.42 25.18
N ASN A 103 47.05 -3.37 26.08
CA ASN A 103 47.73 -4.67 26.13
C ASN A 103 46.93 -5.72 25.33
N PRO A 104 47.46 -6.27 24.21
CA PRO A 104 46.73 -7.19 23.33
C PRO A 104 46.39 -8.56 23.96
N ASP A 105 46.89 -8.90 25.14
CA ASP A 105 46.64 -10.20 25.79
C ASP A 105 45.33 -10.29 26.60
N ALA A 106 44.55 -9.20 26.72
CA ALA A 106 43.34 -9.16 27.57
C ALA A 106 41.99 -9.14 26.81
N ALA A 107 41.97 -9.17 25.48
CA ALA A 107 40.74 -9.04 24.69
C ALA A 107 40.23 -10.38 24.11
N ALA A 108 39.74 -11.27 24.98
CA ALA A 108 39.19 -12.58 24.61
C ALA A 108 37.66 -12.57 24.38
N TRP A 109 37.05 -11.44 24.01
CA TRP A 109 35.59 -11.29 23.94
C TRP A 109 35.02 -11.07 22.53
N TRP A 110 35.84 -11.11 21.48
CA TRP A 110 35.35 -11.14 20.10
C TRP A 110 36.22 -12.04 19.22
N LYS A 111 35.69 -13.20 18.82
CA LYS A 111 36.18 -13.98 17.67
C LYS A 111 34.97 -14.33 16.80
N PRO A 112 34.91 -13.88 15.54
CA PRO A 112 33.87 -14.32 14.61
C PRO A 112 34.20 -15.75 14.16
N ALA A 113 33.25 -16.66 14.37
CA ALA A 113 33.38 -18.05 13.93
C ALA A 113 33.29 -18.12 12.40
N VAL A 114 34.43 -18.36 11.74
CA VAL A 114 34.50 -18.82 10.36
C VAL A 114 34.45 -20.35 10.39
N GLU A 115 33.54 -20.90 9.61
CA GLU A 115 33.21 -22.31 9.48
C GLU A 115 34.41 -23.17 9.05
N THR A 116 34.63 -24.30 9.72
CA THR A 116 35.27 -25.51 9.16
C THR A 116 34.73 -26.73 9.93
N PRO A 117 34.39 -27.86 9.26
CA PRO A 117 33.51 -28.87 9.81
C PRO A 117 34.22 -30.00 10.58
N ALA A 118 33.40 -30.77 11.29
CA ALA A 118 33.61 -32.12 11.83
C ALA A 118 34.32 -32.27 13.19
N SER A 119 33.54 -32.60 14.23
CA SER A 119 33.52 -33.95 14.79
C SER A 119 32.47 -34.10 15.88
N ALA A 120 31.76 -35.23 15.81
CA ALA A 120 30.81 -35.71 16.80
C ALA A 120 31.50 -35.99 18.14
N SER A 121 30.80 -35.73 19.25
CA SER A 121 30.41 -36.77 20.22
C SER A 121 29.66 -36.18 21.44
N ALA A 122 28.57 -36.88 21.76
CA ALA A 122 28.03 -37.15 23.09
C ALA A 122 27.40 -36.00 23.92
N THR A 123 26.07 -35.99 23.91
CA THR A 123 25.19 -35.59 25.01
C THR A 123 25.47 -36.41 26.27
N PRO A 124 25.15 -35.89 27.48
CA PRO A 124 23.96 -36.38 28.14
C PRO A 124 23.07 -35.30 28.76
N ASP A 125 21.80 -35.66 28.87
CA ASP A 125 20.62 -34.87 29.21
C ASP A 125 20.70 -34.03 30.48
N LYS A 126 20.14 -32.80 30.38
CA LYS A 126 19.33 -32.23 31.45
C LYS A 126 18.18 -31.42 30.84
N ALA A 127 16.97 -31.95 30.99
CA ALA A 127 15.72 -31.36 30.54
C ALA A 127 15.43 -30.06 31.29
N GLU A 128 15.24 -28.97 30.54
CA GLU A 128 14.50 -27.78 30.95
C GLU A 128 14.00 -27.06 29.68
N THR A 129 12.72 -27.28 29.39
CA THR A 129 11.79 -26.50 28.55
C THR A 129 12.38 -25.76 27.34
N THR A 130 12.47 -26.47 26.22
CA THR A 130 12.67 -25.92 24.88
C THR A 130 11.48 -25.03 24.51
N ALA A 131 11.54 -23.73 24.82
CA ALA A 131 10.86 -22.74 24.00
C ALA A 131 11.43 -22.93 22.59
N ALA A 132 10.64 -23.56 21.72
CA ALA A 132 11.05 -23.83 20.34
C ALA A 132 11.62 -22.53 19.78
N LYS A 133 12.88 -22.54 19.35
CA LYS A 133 13.47 -21.40 18.64
C LYS A 133 12.67 -21.28 17.35
N ILE A 134 11.65 -20.41 17.38
CA ILE A 134 10.77 -20.18 16.24
C ILE A 134 11.62 -19.46 15.19
N ASP A 135 11.93 -20.16 14.11
CA ASP A 135 12.67 -19.61 12.98
C ASP A 135 11.77 -18.63 12.21
N LEU A 136 11.71 -17.37 12.67
CA LEU A 136 10.87 -16.31 12.09
C LEU A 136 11.14 -16.06 10.60
N ARG A 137 12.37 -16.30 10.14
CA ARG A 137 12.74 -16.18 8.73
C ARG A 137 11.91 -17.11 7.85
N LYS A 138 11.90 -18.40 8.19
CA LYS A 138 11.13 -19.41 7.45
C LYS A 138 9.62 -19.19 7.51
N LEU A 139 9.13 -18.52 8.57
CA LEU A 139 7.70 -18.23 8.75
C LEU A 139 7.23 -17.00 7.96
N LEU A 140 8.10 -15.99 7.83
CA LEU A 140 7.78 -14.69 7.24
C LEU A 140 8.41 -14.47 5.85
N ASP A 141 9.12 -15.48 5.31
CA ASP A 141 9.79 -15.38 4.02
C ASP A 141 8.80 -14.99 2.91
N LYS A 142 9.03 -13.80 2.36
CA LYS A 142 8.28 -13.28 1.22
C LYS A 142 8.84 -13.91 -0.06
N VAL A 143 8.01 -14.68 -0.74
CA VAL A 143 8.34 -15.25 -2.05
C VAL A 143 7.47 -14.54 -3.09
N ASP A 144 8.08 -13.96 -4.10
CA ASP A 144 7.35 -13.32 -5.19
C ASP A 144 8.10 -13.60 -6.50
N LEU A 145 7.56 -14.52 -7.29
CA LEU A 145 8.12 -14.84 -8.61
C LEU A 145 7.58 -13.93 -9.72
N ASN A 146 6.81 -12.87 -9.39
CA ASN A 146 6.12 -11.99 -10.34
C ASN A 146 5.24 -12.75 -11.36
N GLN A 147 4.72 -13.93 -10.96
CA GLN A 147 3.80 -14.73 -11.78
C GLN A 147 2.35 -14.54 -11.35
N ALA A 148 2.13 -14.34 -10.04
CA ALA A 148 0.83 -14.11 -9.43
C ALA A 148 0.91 -12.88 -8.53
N GLY A 149 -0.05 -11.97 -8.63
CA GLY A 149 -0.24 -10.86 -7.70
C GLY A 149 -1.44 -11.12 -6.79
N VAL A 150 -1.34 -10.69 -5.54
CA VAL A 150 -2.44 -10.70 -4.58
C VAL A 150 -2.66 -9.26 -4.13
N ASP A 151 -3.81 -8.71 -4.49
CA ASP A 151 -4.21 -7.35 -4.20
C ASP A 151 -5.48 -7.32 -3.34
N ASN A 152 -5.78 -6.17 -2.73
CA ASN A 152 -6.99 -5.95 -1.93
C ASN A 152 -7.27 -7.02 -0.87
N PHE A 153 -6.21 -7.55 -0.25
CA PHE A 153 -6.34 -8.54 0.81
C PHE A 153 -7.04 -7.94 2.02
N LYS A 154 -8.24 -8.44 2.32
CA LYS A 154 -9.01 -8.10 3.53
C LYS A 154 -9.30 -9.38 4.29
N SER A 155 -9.16 -9.32 5.60
CA SER A 155 -9.51 -10.43 6.47
C SER A 155 -10.23 -9.91 7.70
N LYS A 156 -11.40 -10.47 7.97
CA LYS A 156 -12.27 -10.08 9.08
C LYS A 156 -12.71 -11.32 9.84
N VAL A 157 -12.63 -11.26 11.16
CA VAL A 157 -13.19 -12.30 12.03
C VAL A 157 -14.61 -11.92 12.41
N GLU A 158 -15.59 -12.74 12.03
CA GLU A 158 -17.01 -12.50 12.32
C GLU A 158 -17.67 -13.79 12.82
N ASN A 159 -18.29 -13.75 14.00
CA ASN A 159 -19.02 -14.88 14.59
C ASN A 159 -18.22 -16.20 14.65
N GLY A 160 -16.91 -16.12 14.94
CA GLY A 160 -16.03 -17.30 15.01
C GLY A 160 -15.65 -17.90 13.64
N LYS A 161 -15.97 -17.20 12.54
CA LYS A 161 -15.54 -17.53 11.18
C LYS A 161 -14.59 -16.45 10.67
N LEU A 162 -13.59 -16.86 9.91
CA LEU A 162 -12.67 -15.96 9.23
C LEU A 162 -13.17 -15.74 7.79
N ALA A 163 -13.60 -14.51 7.51
CA ALA A 163 -13.89 -14.07 6.16
C ALA A 163 -12.61 -13.51 5.54
N VAL A 164 -12.15 -14.10 4.44
CA VAL A 164 -10.99 -13.62 3.69
C VAL A 164 -11.43 -13.28 2.27
N SER A 165 -11.10 -12.08 1.82
CA SER A 165 -11.30 -11.65 0.44
C SER A 165 -10.02 -11.09 -0.15
N PHE A 166 -9.66 -11.51 -1.35
CA PHE A 166 -8.50 -10.99 -2.07
C PHE A 166 -8.72 -11.06 -3.58
N ASP A 167 -8.02 -10.19 -4.29
CA ASP A 167 -8.00 -10.17 -5.75
C ASP A 167 -6.72 -10.88 -6.21
N LEU A 168 -6.91 -11.97 -6.94
CA LEU A 168 -5.81 -12.71 -7.54
C LEU A 168 -5.60 -12.23 -8.98
N SER A 169 -4.41 -11.75 -9.28
CA SER A 169 -4.03 -11.26 -10.61
C SER A 169 -2.94 -12.13 -11.24
N ASN A 170 -3.03 -12.34 -12.55
CA ASN A 170 -1.99 -12.97 -13.35
C ASN A 170 -1.10 -11.89 -13.94
N LEU A 171 0.15 -11.84 -13.50
CA LEU A 171 1.13 -10.85 -13.96
C LEU A 171 1.78 -11.25 -15.31
N SER A 172 1.54 -12.50 -15.76
CA SER A 172 1.98 -13.00 -17.07
C SER A 172 0.77 -13.38 -17.95
N PRO A 173 0.12 -12.42 -18.61
CA PRO A 173 -1.15 -12.64 -19.32
C PRO A 173 -1.02 -13.49 -20.61
N GLN A 174 0.19 -13.91 -20.99
CA GLN A 174 0.40 -14.78 -22.16
C GLN A 174 0.00 -16.23 -21.90
N THR A 175 -0.01 -16.67 -20.64
CA THR A 175 -0.40 -18.03 -20.24
C THR A 175 -1.44 -17.97 -19.14
N ALA A 176 -2.46 -18.83 -19.20
CA ALA A 176 -3.41 -18.96 -18.10
C ALA A 176 -2.67 -19.48 -16.85
N LEU A 177 -2.87 -18.78 -15.72
CA LEU A 177 -2.31 -19.17 -14.44
C LEU A 177 -3.29 -20.11 -13.74
N ALA A 178 -2.89 -21.36 -13.56
CA ALA A 178 -3.62 -22.33 -12.75
C ALA A 178 -2.84 -22.64 -11.48
N GLY A 179 -3.51 -23.06 -10.43
CA GLY A 179 -2.84 -23.37 -9.18
C GLY A 179 -3.77 -23.58 -8.01
N LYS A 180 -3.17 -23.68 -6.84
CA LYS A 180 -3.87 -23.80 -5.57
C LYS A 180 -3.38 -22.72 -4.61
N ALA A 181 -4.32 -22.00 -4.02
CA ALA A 181 -4.07 -21.12 -2.90
C ALA A 181 -4.16 -21.91 -1.58
N GLU A 182 -3.29 -21.60 -0.64
CA GLU A 182 -3.32 -22.15 0.71
C GLU A 182 -3.26 -21.01 1.71
N LEU A 183 -4.15 -21.06 2.70
CA LEU A 183 -4.29 -20.05 3.74
C LEU A 183 -3.91 -20.69 5.07
N LEU A 184 -2.94 -20.09 5.77
CA LEU A 184 -2.50 -20.55 7.09
C LEU A 184 -2.62 -19.40 8.09
N ILE A 185 -3.15 -19.68 9.28
CA ILE A 185 -3.12 -18.74 10.39
C ILE A 185 -1.75 -18.81 11.04
N LEU A 186 -1.12 -17.66 11.22
CA LEU A 186 0.05 -17.48 12.06
C LEU A 186 -0.40 -16.93 13.42
N THR A 187 -0.17 -17.71 14.48
CA THR A 187 -0.43 -17.30 15.87
C THR A 187 0.76 -16.51 16.43
N ASN A 188 0.53 -15.74 17.50
CA ASN A 188 1.60 -15.05 18.24
C ASN A 188 2.64 -16.02 18.80
N ASP A 189 2.25 -17.28 19.04
CA ASP A 189 3.13 -18.37 19.45
C ASP A 189 4.01 -18.92 18.31
N GLY A 190 3.93 -18.34 17.11
CA GLY A 190 4.70 -18.76 15.95
C GLY A 190 4.25 -20.08 15.33
N VAL A 191 3.08 -20.59 15.71
CA VAL A 191 2.52 -21.83 15.19
C VAL A 191 1.64 -21.55 13.98
N LEU A 192 1.91 -22.25 12.88
CA LEU A 192 1.10 -22.23 11.66
C LEU A 192 -0.04 -23.24 11.76
N HIS A 193 -1.27 -22.76 11.80
CA HIS A 193 -2.46 -23.61 11.71
C HIS A 193 -3.04 -23.57 10.28
N PRO A 194 -3.05 -24.70 9.55
CA PRO A 194 -3.68 -24.73 8.24
C PRO A 194 -5.19 -24.53 8.37
N LEU A 195 -5.74 -23.57 7.63
CA LEU A 195 -7.18 -23.42 7.54
C LEU A 195 -7.73 -24.49 6.61
N LYS A 196 -8.61 -25.34 7.14
CA LYS A 196 -9.35 -26.30 6.32
C LYS A 196 -10.38 -25.53 5.50
N SER A 197 -10.07 -25.32 4.23
CA SER A 197 -11.05 -24.92 3.22
C SER A 197 -11.74 -26.15 2.65
N GLU A 198 -12.92 -25.96 2.08
CA GLU A 198 -13.51 -26.97 1.21
C GLU A 198 -12.57 -27.20 0.02
N LYS A 199 -12.47 -28.46 -0.43
CA LYS A 199 -11.37 -28.96 -1.29
C LYS A 199 -11.26 -28.30 -2.67
N ASP A 200 -12.20 -27.43 -3.04
CA ASP A 200 -12.32 -26.87 -4.40
C ASP A 200 -12.35 -25.33 -4.44
N GLU A 201 -12.56 -24.64 -3.32
CA GLU A 201 -12.68 -23.16 -3.32
C GLU A 201 -11.34 -22.44 -3.58
N LEU A 202 -10.23 -23.08 -3.21
CA LEU A 202 -8.90 -22.49 -3.32
C LEU A 202 -8.12 -22.96 -4.55
N THR A 203 -8.68 -23.84 -5.36
CA THR A 203 -8.14 -24.19 -6.68
C THR A 203 -8.61 -23.15 -7.69
N PHE A 204 -7.71 -22.65 -8.53
CA PHE A 204 -8.05 -21.62 -9.50
C PHE A 204 -7.38 -21.86 -10.85
N GLN A 205 -8.04 -21.37 -11.90
CA GLN A 205 -7.47 -21.19 -13.22
C GLN A 205 -7.96 -19.85 -13.74
N ILE A 206 -7.03 -18.92 -13.96
CA ILE A 206 -7.33 -17.53 -14.30
C ILE A 206 -6.50 -17.10 -15.50
N GLN A 207 -7.09 -16.34 -16.40
CA GLN A 207 -6.33 -15.72 -17.50
C GLN A 207 -5.78 -14.35 -17.10
N ARG A 208 -6.57 -13.56 -16.36
CA ARG A 208 -6.22 -12.19 -15.95
C ARG A 208 -6.42 -11.95 -14.46
N PHE A 209 -7.66 -12.08 -13.98
CA PHE A 209 -7.98 -11.84 -12.59
C PHE A 209 -9.09 -12.78 -12.10
N LYS A 210 -9.13 -13.02 -10.79
CA LYS A 210 -10.25 -13.65 -10.09
C LYS A 210 -10.33 -13.08 -8.68
N GLN A 211 -11.51 -12.62 -8.31
CA GLN A 211 -11.80 -12.27 -6.93
C GLN A 211 -12.13 -13.55 -6.16
N VAL A 212 -11.44 -13.76 -5.04
CA VAL A 212 -11.65 -14.90 -4.16
C VAL A 212 -12.23 -14.39 -2.85
N ALA A 213 -13.37 -14.94 -2.45
CA ALA A 213 -14.00 -14.67 -1.16
C ALA A 213 -14.35 -16.01 -0.52
N VAL A 214 -13.74 -16.30 0.62
CA VAL A 214 -13.90 -17.58 1.34
C VAL A 214 -14.22 -17.35 2.81
N HIS A 215 -15.07 -18.23 3.35
CA HIS A 215 -15.44 -18.22 4.76
C HIS A 215 -14.89 -19.49 5.42
N LEU A 216 -13.84 -19.33 6.21
CA LEU A 216 -13.14 -20.45 6.81
C LEU A 216 -13.51 -20.55 8.29
N ALA A 217 -13.77 -21.76 8.77
CA ALA A 217 -13.96 -22.00 10.20
C ALA A 217 -12.61 -21.85 10.91
N LEU A 218 -12.60 -21.13 12.03
CA LEU A 218 -11.40 -21.06 12.87
C LEU A 218 -11.08 -22.45 13.44
N PRO A 219 -9.81 -22.88 13.45
CA PRO A 219 -9.41 -24.12 14.09
C PRO A 219 -9.76 -24.09 15.59
N GLN A 220 -10.27 -25.20 16.12
CA GLN A 220 -10.59 -25.30 17.56
C GLN A 220 -9.33 -25.05 18.39
N GLY A 221 -9.35 -24.00 19.22
CA GLY A 221 -8.25 -23.62 20.10
C GLY A 221 -7.50 -22.33 19.72
N VAL A 222 -7.79 -21.71 18.57
CA VAL A 222 -7.20 -20.41 18.20
C VAL A 222 -8.12 -19.27 18.67
N ASN A 223 -7.69 -18.49 19.65
CA ASN A 223 -8.37 -17.28 20.08
C ASN A 223 -8.11 -16.15 19.07
N PRO A 224 -9.12 -15.37 18.64
CA PRO A 224 -8.93 -14.23 17.74
C PRO A 224 -7.88 -13.22 18.22
N ALA A 225 -7.69 -13.07 19.54
CA ALA A 225 -6.70 -12.20 20.13
C ALA A 225 -5.24 -12.66 19.90
N ASP A 226 -5.04 -13.97 19.69
CA ASP A 226 -3.73 -14.60 19.57
C ASP A 226 -3.28 -14.76 18.10
N ILE A 227 -4.06 -14.20 17.16
CA ILE A 227 -3.73 -14.21 15.73
C ILE A 227 -2.75 -13.07 15.42
N TYR A 228 -1.56 -13.43 14.95
CA TYR A 228 -0.56 -12.49 14.48
C TYR A 228 -0.87 -12.05 13.04
N GLY A 229 -1.22 -12.99 12.17
CA GLY A 229 -1.50 -12.71 10.77
C GLY A 229 -1.98 -13.94 10.00
N LEU A 230 -2.33 -13.72 8.74
CA LEU A 230 -2.70 -14.77 7.81
C LEU A 230 -1.67 -14.87 6.69
N ARG A 231 -1.12 -16.06 6.50
CA ARG A 231 -0.20 -16.38 5.42
C ARG A 231 -0.99 -16.91 4.23
N ILE A 232 -0.81 -16.27 3.08
CA ILE A 232 -1.29 -16.75 1.79
C ILE A 232 -0.10 -17.32 1.01
N THR A 233 -0.22 -18.57 0.60
CA THR A 233 0.75 -19.26 -0.24
C THR A 233 0.05 -19.68 -1.52
N ILE A 234 0.61 -19.33 -2.68
CA ILE A 234 0.10 -19.73 -3.98
C ILE A 234 1.10 -20.70 -4.58
N ALA A 235 0.62 -21.88 -4.96
CA ALA A 235 1.39 -22.91 -5.62
C ALA A 235 0.86 -23.18 -7.04
N ASP A 236 1.79 -23.37 -7.97
CA ASP A 236 1.52 -23.84 -9.33
C ASP A 236 1.03 -25.31 -9.33
N PRO A 237 0.44 -25.88 -10.41
CA PRO A 237 0.01 -27.28 -10.43
C PRO A 237 1.16 -28.28 -10.22
N ALA A 238 2.40 -27.85 -10.49
CA ALA A 238 3.62 -28.60 -10.20
C ALA A 238 4.03 -28.57 -8.71
N GLY A 239 3.30 -27.86 -7.85
CA GLY A 239 3.58 -27.72 -6.41
C GLY A 239 4.66 -26.70 -6.07
N LYS A 240 5.15 -25.93 -7.04
CA LYS A 240 6.13 -24.86 -6.82
C LYS A 240 5.43 -23.63 -6.23
N ILE A 241 5.95 -23.10 -5.13
CA ILE A 241 5.46 -21.84 -4.53
C ILE A 241 5.84 -20.68 -5.45
N ILE A 242 4.84 -19.99 -5.98
CA ILE A 242 5.00 -18.85 -6.87
C ILE A 242 4.80 -17.51 -6.16
N TYR A 243 4.07 -17.51 -5.05
CA TYR A 243 3.84 -16.34 -4.21
C TYR A 243 3.63 -16.77 -2.75
N ASN A 244 4.23 -16.03 -1.81
CA ASN A 244 4.03 -16.20 -0.37
C ASN A 244 4.07 -14.84 0.32
N SER A 245 3.01 -14.49 1.07
CA SER A 245 2.99 -13.29 1.89
C SER A 245 2.21 -13.51 3.18
N VAL A 246 2.62 -12.79 4.23
CA VAL A 246 1.93 -12.75 5.52
C VAL A 246 1.28 -11.39 5.66
N ASN A 247 -0.04 -11.38 5.83
CA ASN A 247 -0.83 -10.17 5.96
C ASN A 247 -1.42 -10.08 7.37
N PRO A 248 -1.51 -8.89 7.98
CA PRO A 248 -2.17 -8.72 9.27
C PRO A 248 -3.67 -9.01 9.15
N VAL A 249 -4.26 -9.52 10.23
CA VAL A 249 -5.71 -9.74 10.33
C VAL A 249 -6.35 -8.57 11.06
N GLU A 250 -7.48 -8.06 10.56
CA GLU A 250 -8.24 -7.05 11.28
C GLU A 250 -8.81 -7.67 12.55
N ARG A 251 -8.34 -7.18 13.70
CA ARG A 251 -8.83 -7.62 15.00
C ARG A 251 -10.24 -7.04 15.23
N PRO A 252 -11.15 -7.81 15.85
CA PRO A 252 -12.47 -7.31 16.22
C PRO A 252 -12.41 -6.19 17.27
#